data_AF-A0A845XFQ5-F1
#
_entry.id   AF-A0A845XFQ5-F1
#
_cell.length_a   1.000
_cell.length_b   1.000
_cell.length_c   1.000
_cell.angle_alpha   90.00
_cell.angle_beta   90.00
_cell.angle_gamma   90.00
#
_symmetry.space_group_name_H-M   'P 1'
#
loop_
_entity.id
_entity.type
_entity.pdbx_description
1 polymer ?
#
loop_
_entity_poly.entity_id
_entity_poly.type
_entity_poly.pdbx_seq_one_letter_code
_entity_poly.pdbx_strand_id
1 'polypeptide(L)'
;MEIFTYELPTEFIAQRPIQPPEAAKLLITSPDAEIEETTFASLPQHLGSRDLLVFNDTAPNIRQGSGDYQDKIDDQTIFANKAGSVAVPTASLHFTPELISQLRASGKQVEFVTLQVGSSSSLCIESRQKPSSEQFEVSQETLNRLHRWKEAGGRVIAVGTTVVRALESAVRGMSGQTNLFITPGFRFELVGGVITNFHEPQTTHLLLVEAFLGRKRLEEVYQYALQHRFRFLSYGDGMLITI
;
A
#
# COMPACT_ATOMS: atom_id res chain seq x y z
N MET A 1 -5.29 3.95 -24.71
CA MET A 1 -6.00 3.96 -23.42
C MET A 1 -5.79 5.35 -22.84
N GLU A 2 -6.86 6.07 -22.56
CA GLU A 2 -6.77 7.38 -21.90
C GLU A 2 -6.37 7.16 -20.44
N ILE A 3 -5.33 7.86 -19.97
CA ILE A 3 -4.80 7.71 -18.60
C ILE A 3 -5.54 8.69 -17.70
N PHE A 4 -5.96 8.26 -16.52
CA PHE A 4 -6.59 9.17 -15.56
C PHE A 4 -5.56 10.21 -15.10
N THR A 5 -5.97 11.47 -15.12
CA THR A 5 -5.18 12.59 -14.62
C THR A 5 -6.09 13.53 -13.85
N TYR A 6 -5.50 14.24 -12.90
CA TYR A 6 -6.17 15.24 -12.09
C TYR A 6 -5.17 16.34 -11.74
N GLU A 7 -5.66 17.52 -11.39
CA GLU A 7 -4.81 18.59 -10.86
C GLU A 7 -4.55 18.34 -9.38
N LEU A 8 -3.27 18.27 -9.00
CA LEU A 8 -2.83 18.16 -7.62
C LEU A 8 -2.16 19.48 -7.19
N PRO A 9 -2.89 20.41 -6.54
CA PRO A 9 -2.29 21.64 -6.05
C PRO A 9 -1.26 21.34 -4.96
N THR A 10 -0.17 22.12 -4.93
CA THR A 10 0.99 21.83 -4.07
C THR A 10 0.67 21.92 -2.58
N GLU A 11 -0.36 22.68 -2.20
CA GLU A 11 -0.84 22.77 -0.82
C GLU A 11 -1.45 21.47 -0.27
N PHE A 12 -1.83 20.53 -1.14
CA PHE A 12 -2.29 19.20 -0.72
C PHE A 12 -1.15 18.20 -0.55
N ILE A 13 0.07 18.53 -1.01
CA ILE A 13 1.23 17.63 -0.93
C ILE A 13 1.84 17.71 0.47
N ALA A 14 1.75 16.62 1.23
CA ALA A 14 2.33 16.55 2.57
C ALA A 14 3.85 16.63 2.52
N GLN A 15 4.41 17.66 3.17
CA GLN A 15 5.86 17.80 3.34
C GLN A 15 6.39 16.97 4.52
N ARG A 16 5.52 16.63 5.48
CA ARG A 16 5.84 15.88 6.70
C ARG A 16 4.66 15.00 7.12
N PRO A 17 4.92 13.83 7.74
CA PRO A 17 3.85 13.00 8.28
C PRO A 17 3.15 13.72 9.44
N ILE A 18 1.90 13.37 9.67
CA ILE A 18 1.18 13.80 10.88
C ILE A 18 1.74 13.06 12.11
N GLN A 19 1.58 13.65 13.29
CA GLN A 19 2.04 13.07 14.55
C GLN A 19 0.89 13.09 15.58
N PRO A 20 0.50 11.93 16.16
CA PRO A 20 1.05 10.60 15.87
C PRO A 20 0.61 10.08 14.47
N PRO A 21 1.35 9.16 13.81
CA PRO A 21 1.08 8.76 12.44
C PRO A 21 -0.33 8.18 12.19
N GLU A 22 -0.87 7.43 13.15
CA GLU A 22 -2.21 6.84 13.10
C GLU A 22 -3.33 7.89 13.17
N ALA A 23 -3.01 9.16 13.47
CA ALA A 23 -3.97 10.27 13.35
C ALA A 23 -4.21 10.69 11.89
N ALA A 24 -3.47 10.15 10.92
CA ALA A 24 -3.69 10.40 9.49
C ALA A 24 -5.11 9.98 9.09
N LYS A 25 -5.69 10.73 8.15
CA LYS A 25 -7.00 10.37 7.61
C LYS A 25 -6.90 9.06 6.83
N LEU A 26 -7.98 8.29 6.88
CA LEU A 26 -8.16 7.08 6.10
C LEU A 26 -9.49 7.18 5.35
N LEU A 27 -9.43 7.09 4.03
CA LEU A 27 -10.61 6.97 3.19
C LEU A 27 -10.89 5.49 2.91
N ILE A 28 -12.09 5.00 3.24
CA ILE A 28 -12.49 3.62 3.00
C ILE A 28 -13.48 3.59 1.83
N THR A 29 -13.26 2.69 0.87
CA THR A 29 -14.14 2.54 -0.28
C THR A 29 -14.02 1.15 -0.93
N SER A 30 -14.97 0.84 -1.80
CA SER A 30 -14.89 -0.23 -2.81
C SER A 30 -15.39 0.33 -4.16
N PRO A 31 -15.46 -0.46 -5.25
CA PRO A 31 -16.05 -0.02 -6.52
C PRO A 31 -17.49 0.51 -6.38
N ASP A 32 -18.29 -0.10 -5.50
CA ASP A 32 -19.74 0.12 -5.42
C ASP A 32 -20.24 0.65 -4.06
N ALA A 33 -19.38 0.76 -3.04
CA ALA A 33 -19.76 1.25 -1.71
C ALA A 33 -19.75 2.79 -1.62
N GLU A 34 -20.29 3.35 -0.54
CA GLU A 34 -20.10 4.76 -0.21
C GLU A 34 -18.64 5.05 0.22
N ILE A 35 -18.22 6.31 0.09
CA ILE A 35 -16.94 6.77 0.63
C ILE A 35 -17.13 7.01 2.12
N GLU A 36 -16.31 6.36 2.94
CA GLU A 36 -16.24 6.60 4.38
C GLU A 36 -14.92 7.30 4.74
N GLU A 37 -15.01 8.35 5.57
CA GLU A 37 -13.85 9.06 6.11
C GLU A 37 -13.65 8.70 7.59
N THR A 38 -12.45 8.25 7.92
CA THR A 38 -12.05 7.86 9.28
C THR A 38 -10.56 8.19 9.50
N THR A 39 -9.94 7.58 10.51
CA THR A 39 -8.49 7.65 10.76
C THR A 39 -7.86 6.27 10.81
N PHE A 40 -6.54 6.20 10.63
CA PHE A 40 -5.80 4.95 10.83
C PHE A 40 -5.97 4.38 12.24
N ALA A 41 -6.05 5.24 13.26
CA ALA A 41 -6.33 4.83 14.63
C ALA A 41 -7.67 4.08 14.79
N SER A 42 -8.65 4.39 13.93
CA SER A 42 -9.97 3.77 13.94
C SER A 42 -10.06 2.53 13.05
N LEU A 43 -9.02 2.23 12.26
CA LEU A 43 -8.97 1.09 11.33
C LEU A 43 -9.46 -0.25 11.92
N PRO A 44 -9.16 -0.63 13.18
CA PRO A 44 -9.64 -1.89 13.75
C PRO A 44 -11.17 -2.07 13.69
N GLN A 45 -11.93 -0.97 13.72
CA GLN A 45 -13.40 -0.96 13.71
C GLN A 45 -13.98 -1.22 12.32
N HIS A 46 -13.23 -0.92 11.26
CA HIS A 46 -13.69 -1.03 9.87
C HIS A 46 -13.23 -2.33 9.19
N LEU A 47 -12.34 -3.11 9.82
CA LEU A 47 -11.96 -4.42 9.32
C LEU A 47 -12.98 -5.48 9.74
N GLY A 48 -13.27 -6.43 8.86
CA GLY A 48 -13.99 -7.66 9.18
C GLY A 48 -13.17 -8.61 10.05
N SER A 49 -13.80 -9.68 10.56
CA SER A 49 -13.08 -10.77 11.24
C SER A 49 -12.30 -11.68 10.29
N ARG A 50 -12.57 -11.55 8.99
CA ARG A 50 -11.98 -12.33 7.90
C ARG A 50 -11.02 -11.53 7.04
N ASP A 51 -10.69 -10.31 7.44
CA ASP A 51 -9.66 -9.51 6.78
C ASP A 51 -8.30 -9.81 7.41
N LEU A 52 -7.32 -10.10 6.57
CA LEU A 52 -5.92 -10.33 6.93
C LEU A 52 -5.08 -9.21 6.33
N LEU A 53 -4.43 -8.42 7.17
CA LEU A 53 -3.48 -7.39 6.73
C LEU A 53 -2.12 -8.03 6.46
N VAL A 54 -1.55 -7.76 5.29
CA VAL A 54 -0.22 -8.25 4.89
C VAL A 54 0.73 -7.07 4.67
N PHE A 55 1.82 -7.04 5.44
CA PHE A 55 2.81 -5.96 5.44
C PHE A 55 4.13 -6.40 4.80
N ASN A 56 4.89 -5.43 4.29
CA ASN A 56 6.32 -5.64 4.02
C ASN A 56 7.16 -5.49 5.30
N ASP A 57 8.07 -6.42 5.56
CA ASP A 57 8.90 -6.50 6.78
C ASP A 57 10.40 -6.25 6.51
N THR A 58 10.74 -5.68 5.35
CA THR A 58 12.11 -5.39 4.96
C THR A 58 12.55 -3.99 5.38
N ALA A 59 13.68 -3.90 6.09
CA ALA A 59 14.32 -2.64 6.44
C ALA A 59 15.07 -2.03 5.24
N PRO A 60 15.12 -0.70 5.13
CA PRO A 60 15.99 -0.04 4.18
C PRO A 60 17.49 -0.29 4.49
N ASN A 61 18.27 -0.67 3.49
CA ASN A 61 19.73 -0.67 3.43
C ASN A 61 20.22 0.77 3.34
N ILE A 62 20.47 1.41 4.48
CA ILE A 62 21.18 2.70 4.51
C ILE A 62 22.67 2.42 4.31
N ARG A 63 23.18 2.62 3.08
CA ARG A 63 24.63 2.82 2.91
C ARG A 63 24.96 4.21 3.47
N GLN A 64 25.92 4.28 4.40
CA GLN A 64 26.31 5.52 5.08
C GLN A 64 26.56 6.66 4.08
N GLY A 65 25.72 7.70 4.12
CA GLY A 65 25.83 8.89 3.28
C GLY A 65 24.69 9.89 3.52
N SER A 66 25.02 11.02 4.15
CA SER A 66 24.24 12.27 4.32
C SER A 66 22.85 12.18 5.00
N GLY A 67 22.85 12.15 6.34
CA GLY A 67 22.46 13.33 7.15
C GLY A 67 20.98 13.55 7.50
N ASP A 68 20.02 13.32 6.61
CA ASP A 68 18.61 13.70 6.87
C ASP A 68 17.65 12.51 7.07
N TYR A 69 18.10 11.30 6.74
CA TYR A 69 17.32 10.06 6.88
C TYR A 69 17.57 9.33 8.21
N GLN A 70 18.61 9.70 8.96
CA GLN A 70 19.04 8.96 10.15
C GLN A 70 18.00 9.03 11.29
N ASP A 71 17.46 10.21 11.60
CA ASP A 71 16.60 10.43 12.77
C ASP A 71 15.18 9.84 12.63
N LYS A 72 14.78 9.41 11.41
CA LYS A 72 13.43 8.91 11.11
C LYS A 72 13.35 7.41 10.84
N ILE A 73 14.49 6.72 10.93
CA ILE A 73 14.56 5.26 10.70
C ILE A 73 14.55 4.49 12.02
N ASP A 74 14.81 5.14 13.15
CA ASP A 74 14.68 4.48 14.45
C ASP A 74 13.24 3.98 14.69
N ASP A 75 12.23 4.73 14.24
CA ASP A 75 10.81 4.31 14.26
C ASP A 75 10.44 3.30 13.16
N GLN A 76 11.27 3.11 12.13
CA GLN A 76 11.00 2.18 11.01
C GLN A 76 11.33 0.72 11.36
N THR A 77 11.93 0.47 12.53
CA THR A 77 12.38 -0.86 12.95
C THR A 77 11.27 -1.76 13.49
N ILE A 78 10.03 -1.26 13.62
CA ILE A 78 8.93 -2.01 14.25
C ILE A 78 8.66 -3.35 13.55
N PHE A 79 8.91 -3.43 12.23
CA PHE A 79 8.65 -4.63 11.43
C PHE A 79 9.88 -5.17 10.70
N ALA A 80 11.05 -4.57 10.90
CA ALA A 80 12.24 -4.90 10.13
C ALA A 80 12.92 -6.19 10.64
N ASN A 81 12.62 -7.34 10.02
CA ASN A 81 13.30 -8.60 10.35
C ASN A 81 14.54 -8.85 9.47
N LYS A 82 14.65 -8.19 8.31
CA LYS A 82 15.75 -8.36 7.35
C LYS A 82 16.14 -7.01 6.72
N ALA A 83 17.44 -6.71 6.70
CA ALA A 83 17.98 -5.59 5.93
C ALA A 83 17.96 -5.92 4.42
N GLY A 84 17.46 -5.03 3.56
CA GLY A 84 17.35 -5.38 2.14
C GLY A 84 16.84 -4.32 1.16
N SER A 85 16.08 -3.31 1.59
CA SER A 85 15.36 -2.42 0.66
C SER A 85 16.10 -1.10 0.41
N VAL A 86 15.94 -0.43 -0.73
CA VAL A 86 16.38 0.99 -0.88
C VAL A 86 15.22 1.97 -0.59
N ALA A 87 13.98 1.48 -0.69
CA ALA A 87 12.77 2.28 -0.52
C ALA A 87 12.06 1.99 0.82
N VAL A 88 11.56 3.05 1.45
CA VAL A 88 10.72 2.95 2.66
C VAL A 88 9.28 2.68 2.23
N PRO A 89 8.62 1.61 2.74
CA PRO A 89 7.20 1.37 2.45
C PRO A 89 6.34 2.46 3.12
N THR A 90 5.92 3.46 2.34
CA THR A 90 5.32 4.70 2.88
C THR A 90 3.92 4.50 3.45
N ALA A 91 3.13 3.57 2.90
CA ALA A 91 1.80 3.25 3.42
C ALA A 91 1.87 2.62 4.83
N SER A 92 2.94 1.90 5.14
CA SER A 92 3.17 1.31 6.46
C SER A 92 3.51 2.35 7.53
N LEU A 93 3.90 3.57 7.15
CA LEU A 93 4.27 4.63 8.10
C LEU A 93 3.11 5.08 8.99
N HIS A 94 1.86 4.78 8.60
CA HIS A 94 0.67 5.08 9.40
C HIS A 94 0.43 4.09 10.55
N PHE A 95 1.24 3.02 10.64
CA PHE A 95 1.05 1.94 11.61
C PHE A 95 2.10 2.00 12.71
N THR A 96 1.67 2.43 13.90
CA THR A 96 2.46 2.38 15.12
C THR A 96 2.44 0.99 15.77
N PRO A 97 3.40 0.66 16.66
CA PRO A 97 3.35 -0.57 17.44
C PRO A 97 2.05 -0.70 18.24
N GLU A 98 1.53 0.42 18.74
CA GLU A 98 0.28 0.51 19.46
C GLU A 98 -0.90 0.14 18.55
N LEU A 99 -0.97 0.70 17.34
CA LEU A 99 -2.02 0.36 16.39
C LEU A 99 -2.01 -1.13 15.99
N ILE A 100 -0.83 -1.70 15.74
CA ILE A 100 -0.70 -3.14 15.45
C ILE A 100 -1.15 -3.99 16.64
N SER A 101 -0.80 -3.57 17.86
CA SER A 101 -1.23 -4.25 19.08
C SER A 101 -2.74 -4.19 19.25
N GLN A 102 -3.37 -3.05 18.96
CA GLN A 102 -4.82 -2.87 18.99
C GLN A 102 -5.53 -3.73 17.93
N LEU A 103 -4.98 -3.81 16.71
CA LEU A 103 -5.49 -4.70 15.65
C LEU A 103 -5.52 -6.15 16.13
N ARG A 104 -4.41 -6.64 16.68
CA ARG A 104 -4.31 -8.02 17.21
C ARG A 104 -5.25 -8.25 18.40
N ALA A 105 -5.32 -7.30 19.34
CA ALA A 105 -6.22 -7.38 20.49
C ALA A 105 -7.70 -7.40 20.06
N SER A 106 -8.03 -6.76 18.94
CA SER A 106 -9.37 -6.77 18.33
C SER A 106 -9.64 -8.02 17.47
N GLY A 107 -8.77 -9.03 17.54
CA GLY A 107 -8.88 -10.28 16.80
C GLY A 107 -8.54 -10.18 15.30
N LYS A 108 -7.98 -9.06 14.85
CA LYS A 108 -7.56 -8.89 13.45
C LYS A 108 -6.27 -9.65 13.18
N GLN A 109 -6.19 -10.28 12.01
CA GLN A 109 -5.00 -11.01 11.62
C GLN A 109 -4.03 -10.08 10.89
N VAL A 110 -2.75 -10.23 11.22
CA VAL A 110 -1.64 -9.45 10.66
C VAL A 110 -0.51 -10.41 10.32
N GLU A 111 -0.03 -10.36 9.08
CA GLU A 111 1.08 -11.16 8.57
C GLU A 111 2.12 -10.27 7.88
N PHE A 112 3.36 -10.75 7.88
CA PHE A 112 4.53 -10.03 7.37
C PHE A 112 5.18 -10.84 6.24
N VAL A 113 5.51 -10.17 5.14
CA VAL A 113 6.23 -10.74 4.00
C VAL A 113 7.52 -9.95 3.74
N THR A 114 8.57 -10.65 3.33
CA THR A 114 9.87 -10.02 3.03
C THR A 114 9.96 -9.59 1.57
N LEU A 115 10.04 -8.28 1.32
CA LEU A 115 10.22 -7.71 -0.01
C LEU A 115 11.51 -6.89 -0.09
N GLN A 116 12.50 -7.42 -0.82
CA GLN A 116 13.74 -6.70 -1.12
C GLN A 116 13.55 -5.75 -2.29
N VAL A 117 13.01 -4.57 -2.01
CA VAL A 117 12.78 -3.60 -3.08
C VAL A 117 14.12 -2.97 -3.49
N GLY A 118 14.47 -3.08 -4.77
CA GLY A 118 15.47 -2.19 -5.38
C GLY A 118 15.00 -0.73 -5.34
N SER A 119 15.69 0.22 -5.96
CA SER A 119 15.16 1.57 -6.12
C SER A 119 13.94 1.55 -7.06
N SER A 120 12.75 1.30 -6.53
CA SER A 120 11.49 1.35 -7.28
C SER A 120 10.99 2.79 -7.27
N SER A 121 11.30 3.56 -8.30
CA SER A 121 10.65 4.85 -8.52
C SER A 121 9.23 4.60 -9.06
N SER A 122 8.23 5.28 -8.49
CA SER A 122 6.95 5.48 -9.19
C SER A 122 7.28 6.01 -10.60
N LEU A 123 6.91 5.27 -11.64
CA LEU A 123 7.20 5.71 -13.00
C LEU A 123 6.09 6.60 -13.52
N CYS A 124 6.49 7.70 -14.14
CA CYS A 124 5.61 8.48 -15.01
C CYS A 124 5.26 7.63 -16.23
N ILE A 125 3.98 7.50 -16.55
CA ILE A 125 3.50 6.64 -17.64
C ILE A 125 3.97 7.17 -19.01
N GLU A 126 4.12 8.49 -19.16
CA GLU A 126 4.62 9.10 -20.40
C GLU A 126 6.07 8.73 -20.72
N SER A 127 6.85 8.31 -19.71
CA SER A 127 8.27 7.98 -19.89
C SER A 127 8.51 6.77 -20.82
N ARG A 128 7.47 5.99 -21.16
CA ARG A 128 7.55 4.69 -21.88
C ARG A 128 8.54 3.70 -21.27
N GLN A 129 9.06 3.97 -20.07
CA GLN A 129 9.96 3.06 -19.35
C GLN A 129 9.13 1.97 -18.69
N LYS A 130 9.61 0.74 -18.78
CA LYS A 130 9.01 -0.37 -18.02
C LYS A 130 9.29 -0.16 -16.53
N PRO A 131 8.34 -0.49 -15.63
CA PRO A 131 8.59 -0.57 -14.19
C PRO A 131 9.92 -1.28 -13.92
N SER A 132 10.77 -0.69 -13.07
CA SER A 132 11.97 -1.37 -12.62
C SER A 132 11.57 -2.68 -11.94
N SER A 133 12.37 -3.73 -12.14
CA SER A 133 12.09 -5.00 -11.47
C SER A 133 12.33 -4.87 -9.98
N GLU A 134 11.38 -5.33 -9.18
CA GLU A 134 11.48 -5.39 -7.73
C GLU A 134 11.86 -6.80 -7.32
N GLN A 135 12.84 -6.95 -6.43
CA GLN A 135 13.11 -8.26 -5.86
C GLN A 135 12.09 -8.55 -4.77
N PHE A 136 11.61 -9.79 -4.74
CA PHE A 136 10.66 -10.21 -3.73
C PHE A 136 10.86 -11.68 -3.37
N GLU A 137 10.58 -11.99 -2.11
CA GLU A 137 10.64 -13.35 -1.58
C GLU A 137 9.34 -13.62 -0.81
N VAL A 138 8.40 -14.32 -1.45
CA VAL A 138 7.25 -14.89 -0.74
C VAL A 138 7.49 -16.39 -0.65
N SER A 139 7.60 -16.91 0.58
CA SER A 139 7.80 -18.34 0.78
C SER A 139 6.55 -19.12 0.34
N GLN A 140 6.74 -20.36 -0.11
CA GLN A 140 5.61 -21.24 -0.44
C GLN A 140 4.70 -21.47 0.76
N GLU A 141 5.27 -21.48 1.98
CA GLU A 141 4.49 -21.61 3.21
C GLU A 141 3.55 -20.42 3.40
N THR A 142 4.04 -19.19 3.20
CA THR A 142 3.21 -17.99 3.23
C THR A 142 2.13 -18.02 2.16
N LEU A 143 2.46 -18.37 0.91
CA LEU A 143 1.45 -18.53 -0.14
C LEU A 143 0.38 -19.55 0.25
N ASN A 144 0.77 -20.71 0.76
CA ASN A 144 -0.18 -21.74 1.21
C ASN A 144 -1.07 -21.26 2.36
N ARG A 145 -0.57 -20.40 3.26
CA ARG A 145 -1.40 -19.78 4.31
C ARG A 145 -2.40 -18.78 3.71
N LEU A 146 -1.95 -17.91 2.83
CA LEU A 146 -2.79 -16.89 2.19
C LEU A 146 -3.87 -17.53 1.29
N HIS A 147 -3.54 -18.60 0.56
CA HIS A 147 -4.53 -19.37 -0.21
C HIS A 147 -5.57 -20.00 0.69
N ARG A 148 -5.16 -20.69 1.78
CA ARG A 148 -6.11 -21.26 2.75
C ARG A 148 -7.00 -20.19 3.38
N TRP A 149 -6.45 -19.02 3.69
CA TRP A 149 -7.23 -17.89 4.20
C TRP A 149 -8.31 -17.48 3.20
N LYS A 150 -7.95 -17.33 1.92
CA LYS A 150 -8.88 -16.98 0.85
C LYS A 150 -9.94 -18.07 0.61
N GLU A 151 -9.54 -19.34 0.57
CA GLU A 151 -10.44 -20.50 0.41
C GLU A 151 -11.46 -20.61 1.56
N ALA A 152 -11.08 -20.19 2.77
CA ALA A 152 -11.99 -20.09 3.92
C ALA A 152 -12.96 -18.90 3.82
N GLY A 153 -12.96 -18.15 2.72
CA GLY A 153 -13.74 -16.93 2.52
C GLY A 153 -13.14 -15.71 3.21
N GLY A 154 -11.83 -15.73 3.46
CA GLY A 154 -11.05 -14.61 3.97
C GLY A 154 -10.61 -13.64 2.88
N ARG A 155 -10.38 -12.38 3.24
CA ARG A 155 -9.84 -11.35 2.36
C ARG A 155 -8.40 -11.04 2.75
N VAL A 156 -7.52 -11.00 1.76
CA VAL A 156 -6.13 -10.58 1.92
C VAL A 156 -6.03 -9.11 1.55
N ILE A 157 -5.65 -8.26 2.50
CA ILE A 157 -5.49 -6.82 2.33
C ILE A 157 -4.01 -6.48 2.38
N ALA A 158 -3.45 -6.07 1.25
CA ALA A 158 -2.05 -5.70 1.14
C ALA A 158 -1.80 -4.27 1.66
N VAL A 159 -0.82 -4.07 2.52
CA VAL A 159 -0.40 -2.74 2.99
C VAL A 159 0.72 -2.24 2.10
N GLY A 160 0.35 -1.46 1.08
CA GLY A 160 1.23 -0.89 0.07
C GLY A 160 1.15 -1.59 -1.29
N THR A 161 1.32 -0.80 -2.35
CA THR A 161 1.30 -1.27 -3.76
C THR A 161 2.39 -2.29 -4.07
N THR A 162 3.57 -2.19 -3.44
CA THR A 162 4.65 -3.17 -3.58
C THR A 162 4.22 -4.54 -3.07
N VAL A 163 3.49 -4.60 -1.95
CA VAL A 163 2.96 -5.86 -1.41
C VAL A 163 1.94 -6.46 -2.38
N VAL A 164 1.07 -5.64 -2.97
CA VAL A 164 0.12 -6.09 -4.01
C VAL A 164 0.87 -6.77 -5.16
N ARG A 165 1.86 -6.08 -5.75
CA ARG A 165 2.63 -6.61 -6.87
C ARG A 165 3.34 -7.92 -6.51
N ALA A 166 3.98 -7.98 -5.36
CA ALA A 166 4.70 -9.18 -4.91
C ALA A 166 3.77 -10.38 -4.72
N LEU A 167 2.65 -10.21 -4.01
CA LEU A 167 1.68 -11.28 -3.77
C LEU A 167 1.04 -11.77 -5.08
N GLU A 168 0.61 -10.85 -5.94
CA GLU A 168 0.00 -11.19 -7.23
C GLU A 168 1.01 -11.82 -8.21
N SER A 169 2.30 -11.49 -8.11
CA SER A 169 3.35 -12.15 -8.88
C SER A 169 3.62 -13.56 -8.38
N ALA A 170 3.68 -13.72 -7.06
CA ALA A 170 3.97 -14.99 -6.40
C ALA A 170 2.91 -16.05 -6.71
N VAL A 171 1.61 -15.71 -6.66
CA VAL A 171 0.53 -16.66 -7.01
C VAL A 171 0.51 -17.06 -8.48
N ARG A 172 1.12 -16.25 -9.35
CA ARG A 172 1.30 -16.56 -10.78
C ARG A 172 2.56 -17.36 -11.07
N GLY A 173 3.23 -17.87 -10.03
CA GLY A 173 4.44 -18.67 -10.16
C GLY A 173 5.71 -17.87 -10.46
N MET A 174 5.68 -16.54 -10.34
CA MET A 174 6.90 -15.72 -10.41
C MET A 174 7.64 -15.78 -9.07
N SER A 175 8.97 -15.74 -9.11
CA SER A 175 9.81 -15.68 -7.91
C SER A 175 11.07 -14.85 -8.16
N GLY A 176 11.63 -14.29 -7.09
CA GLY A 176 12.89 -13.55 -7.11
C GLY A 176 12.76 -12.12 -7.66
N GLN A 177 12.09 -11.91 -8.79
CA GLN A 177 11.83 -10.59 -9.37
C GLN A 177 10.41 -10.46 -9.92
N THR A 178 9.82 -9.28 -9.75
CA THR A 178 8.58 -8.89 -10.40
C THR A 178 8.75 -7.64 -11.23
N ASN A 179 8.18 -7.67 -12.43
CA ASN A 179 7.91 -6.51 -13.28
C ASN A 179 6.40 -6.38 -13.56
N LEU A 180 5.58 -6.95 -12.67
CA LEU A 180 4.14 -7.02 -12.84
C LEU A 180 3.56 -5.62 -12.92
N PHE A 181 3.01 -5.30 -14.09
CA PHE A 181 2.40 -4.02 -14.37
C PHE A 181 0.88 -4.15 -14.24
N ILE A 182 0.35 -3.69 -13.11
CA ILE A 182 -1.08 -3.75 -12.80
C ILE A 182 -1.77 -2.53 -13.39
N THR A 183 -2.76 -2.76 -14.26
CA THR A 183 -3.51 -1.75 -14.99
C THR A 183 -5.01 -2.07 -14.96
N PRO A 184 -5.90 -1.13 -15.36
CA PRO A 184 -7.34 -1.39 -15.42
C PRO A 184 -7.68 -2.66 -16.21
N GLY A 185 -8.58 -3.48 -15.65
CA GLY A 185 -8.92 -4.80 -16.17
C GLY A 185 -8.08 -5.96 -15.64
N PHE A 186 -7.10 -5.68 -14.76
CA PHE A 186 -6.34 -6.72 -14.05
C PHE A 186 -7.27 -7.57 -13.16
N ARG A 187 -7.03 -8.88 -13.13
CA ARG A 187 -7.77 -9.83 -12.28
C ARG A 187 -6.92 -10.19 -11.06
N PHE A 188 -7.35 -9.79 -9.88
CA PHE A 188 -6.64 -10.13 -8.65
C PHE A 188 -6.92 -11.58 -8.23
N GLU A 189 -5.85 -12.37 -8.10
CA GLU A 189 -5.93 -13.80 -7.78
C GLU A 189 -5.84 -14.06 -6.28
N LEU A 190 -5.16 -13.20 -5.52
CA LEU A 190 -4.99 -13.37 -4.08
C LEU A 190 -5.53 -12.17 -3.30
N VAL A 191 -5.09 -10.98 -3.70
CA VAL A 191 -5.36 -9.72 -3.00
C VAL A 191 -6.83 -9.33 -3.21
N GLY A 192 -7.54 -9.13 -2.10
CA GLY A 192 -8.92 -8.62 -2.08
C GLY A 192 -9.02 -7.18 -1.57
N GLY A 193 -7.89 -6.54 -1.29
CA GLY A 193 -7.86 -5.13 -0.93
C GLY A 193 -6.45 -4.57 -0.77
N VAL A 194 -6.34 -3.25 -0.72
CA VAL A 194 -5.08 -2.54 -0.56
C VAL A 194 -5.26 -1.36 0.40
N ILE A 195 -4.29 -1.18 1.29
CA ILE A 195 -4.08 0.06 2.03
C ILE A 195 -2.91 0.81 1.37
N THR A 196 -3.13 2.02 0.88
CA THR A 196 -2.09 2.81 0.18
C THR A 196 -2.29 4.31 0.37
N ASN A 197 -1.27 5.12 0.10
CA ASN A 197 -1.40 6.58 0.05
C ASN A 197 -2.16 7.06 -1.20
N PHE A 198 -2.50 8.35 -1.26
CA PHE A 198 -2.88 8.99 -2.52
C PHE A 198 -1.67 9.20 -3.43
N HIS A 199 -1.83 8.95 -4.73
CA HIS A 199 -0.73 8.89 -5.69
C HIS A 199 -0.76 10.03 -6.70
N GLU A 200 0.42 10.45 -7.14
CA GLU A 200 0.57 11.50 -8.15
C GLU A 200 -0.14 11.12 -9.47
N PRO A 201 -0.74 12.08 -10.19
CA PRO A 201 -1.34 11.84 -11.50
C PRO A 201 -0.34 11.19 -12.46
N GLN A 202 -0.86 10.39 -13.40
CA GLN A 202 -0.06 9.77 -14.45
C GLN A 202 1.07 8.85 -13.96
N THR A 203 0.92 8.24 -12.78
CA THR A 203 1.85 7.26 -12.23
C THR A 203 1.34 5.82 -12.32
N THR A 204 2.26 4.86 -12.34
CA THR A 204 1.92 3.42 -12.31
C THR A 204 1.16 3.00 -11.05
N HIS A 205 1.37 3.68 -9.92
CA HIS A 205 0.60 3.44 -8.70
C HIS A 205 -0.87 3.86 -8.86
N LEU A 206 -1.14 4.96 -9.57
CA LEU A 206 -2.51 5.38 -9.86
C LEU A 206 -3.24 4.37 -10.76
N LEU A 207 -2.55 3.78 -11.74
CA LEU A 207 -3.11 2.70 -12.58
C LEU A 207 -3.45 1.45 -11.76
N LEU A 208 -2.65 1.11 -10.76
CA LEU A 208 -2.93 0.00 -9.85
C LEU A 208 -4.19 0.30 -9.02
N VAL A 209 -4.33 1.51 -8.49
CA VAL A 209 -5.55 1.92 -7.77
C VAL A 209 -6.77 1.92 -8.71
N GLU A 210 -6.59 2.36 -9.96
CA GLU A 210 -7.63 2.28 -11.00
C GLU A 210 -8.05 0.82 -11.28
N ALA A 211 -7.11 -0.13 -11.19
CA ALA A 211 -7.43 -1.54 -11.35
C ALA A 211 -8.33 -2.10 -10.23
N PHE A 212 -8.25 -1.54 -9.01
CA PHE A 212 -9.16 -1.88 -7.92
C PHE A 212 -10.52 -1.21 -8.05
N LEU A 213 -10.56 0.09 -8.35
CA LEU A 213 -11.80 0.90 -8.28
C LEU A 213 -12.57 0.98 -9.60
N GLY A 214 -11.87 0.89 -10.73
CA GLY A 214 -12.37 1.35 -12.02
C GLY A 214 -12.32 2.88 -12.17
N ARG A 215 -12.34 3.35 -13.43
CA ARG A 215 -12.12 4.76 -13.79
C ARG A 215 -13.06 5.74 -13.08
N LYS A 216 -14.37 5.52 -13.22
CA LYS A 216 -15.40 6.42 -12.69
C LYS A 216 -15.25 6.58 -11.17
N ARG A 217 -15.04 5.47 -10.47
CA ARG A 217 -14.92 5.48 -9.01
C ARG A 217 -13.62 6.12 -8.54
N LEU A 218 -12.52 5.90 -9.27
CA LEU A 218 -11.25 6.57 -8.98
C LEU A 218 -11.38 8.10 -9.06
N GLU A 219 -12.05 8.61 -10.09
CA GLU A 219 -12.35 10.04 -10.25
C GLU A 219 -13.13 10.60 -9.05
N GLU A 220 -14.21 9.93 -8.65
CA GLU A 220 -15.03 10.31 -7.49
C GLU A 220 -14.19 10.35 -6.20
N VAL A 221 -13.37 9.33 -5.95
CA VAL A 221 -12.52 9.22 -4.75
C VAL A 221 -11.48 10.33 -4.69
N TYR A 222 -10.79 10.62 -5.79
CA TYR A 222 -9.75 11.66 -5.82
C TYR A 222 -10.35 13.07 -5.75
N GLN A 223 -11.52 13.30 -6.37
CA GLN A 223 -12.25 14.56 -6.21
C GLN A 223 -12.72 14.75 -4.77
N TYR A 224 -13.28 13.71 -4.14
CA TYR A 224 -13.67 13.74 -2.73
C TYR A 224 -12.48 14.09 -1.84
N ALA A 225 -11.33 13.45 -2.06
CA ALA A 225 -10.11 13.68 -1.29
C ALA A 225 -9.63 15.14 -1.37
N LEU A 226 -9.67 15.75 -2.55
CA LEU A 226 -9.35 17.18 -2.73
C LEU A 226 -10.37 18.08 -2.03
N GLN A 227 -11.68 17.80 -2.15
CA GLN A 227 -12.73 18.59 -1.51
C GLN A 227 -12.64 18.55 0.03
N HIS A 228 -12.27 17.40 0.59
CA HIS A 228 -12.19 17.16 2.04
C HIS A 228 -10.78 17.35 2.63
N ARG A 229 -9.88 17.95 1.84
CA ARG A 229 -8.52 18.33 2.25
C ARG A 229 -7.68 17.17 2.79
N PHE A 230 -7.77 16.02 2.12
CA PHE A 230 -6.81 14.95 2.31
C PHE A 230 -5.43 15.39 1.84
N ARG A 231 -4.40 14.92 2.52
CA ARG A 231 -3.00 15.17 2.18
C ARG A 231 -2.50 14.05 1.27
N PHE A 232 -1.72 14.37 0.27
CA PHE A 232 -1.32 13.45 -0.79
C PHE A 232 0.14 13.00 -0.65
N LEU A 233 0.49 11.94 -1.38
CA LEU A 233 1.82 11.35 -1.52
C LEU A 233 2.35 10.70 -0.22
N SER A 234 3.66 10.46 -0.16
CA SER A 234 4.34 9.60 0.82
C SER A 234 4.02 9.90 2.29
N TYR A 235 3.87 11.16 2.64
CA TYR A 235 3.59 11.60 4.01
C TYR A 235 2.12 12.02 4.24
N GLY A 236 1.30 11.85 3.20
CA GLY A 236 -0.09 12.25 3.20
C GLY A 236 -0.96 11.30 4.01
N ASP A 237 -2.24 11.31 3.68
CA ASP A 237 -3.24 10.42 4.23
C ASP A 237 -3.31 9.12 3.40
N GLY A 238 -4.19 8.19 3.80
CA GLY A 238 -4.31 6.88 3.17
C GLY A 238 -5.71 6.53 2.69
N MET A 239 -5.77 5.46 1.92
CA MET A 239 -6.99 4.81 1.46
C MET A 239 -6.96 3.34 1.82
N LEU A 240 -8.10 2.77 2.23
CA LEU A 240 -8.37 1.35 2.24
C LEU A 240 -9.38 1.05 1.13
N ILE A 241 -8.97 0.23 0.18
CA ILE A 241 -9.78 -0.16 -0.97
C ILE A 241 -9.98 -1.67 -0.93
N THR A 242 -11.21 -2.14 -1.05
CA THR A 242 -11.53 -3.58 -1.08
C THR A 242 -12.35 -3.93 -2.32
N ILE A 243 -12.22 -5.19 -2.78
CA ILE A 243 -12.94 -5.80 -3.91
C ILE A 243 -13.52 -7.16 -3.53
#